data_AF-A0A7K1FQS4-F1
#
_entry.id   AF-A0A7K1FQS4-F1
#
_cell.length_a   1.000
_cell.length_b   1.000
_cell.length_c   1.000
_cell.angle_alpha   90.00
_cell.angle_beta   90.00
_cell.angle_gamma   90.00
#
_symmetry.space_group_name_H-M   'P 1'
#
loop_
_entity.id
_entity.type
_entity.pdbx_description
1 polymer ?
#
loop_
_entity_poly.entity_id
_entity_poly.type
_entity_poly.pdbx_seq_one_letter_code
_entity_poly.pdbx_strand_id
1 'polypeptide(L)'
;MPNCSSVCPPKARKLVLFLNELTLSGASWQAFERLVVRLLLSRGYTQVRLAGSSGDGGADVTANLNGKRWLFQCKRWRNAVGIATVDETLQAMHTYGADVPVVVSRNGFTTDVRELQRRLALAGTPLQLWDSSSLLKLIKRCRPEPITQQDPERYELRDYQRRAVEAVMNDRFRGARSALLVLATGLGKTHIAAETLREITKANGPVRTLVLAHRNELVYQLEKAFWPSLTAEQATAIWNGVERPDVDVLREIDVVFACVDSVAAAASQSPEMLEGFDLVIVDECHHLGSATYDAVLSALSAGDGGTFLIGLTATPWRPDGADLSRWFDLPAASIDLVQGLRQGFLANVDYRMFTDNIRWESIAAIDGVSLTPKGINRTLFIEEWDDAVIDRLREAWTEVENPKAIVFCGTIDHAIEVAAKVNSLGFSKAVALHSRMTAGRDSVVQRNRVLWDFAEGTVGILTAVDILNEGVDVPDVNIVVFQRVTHSRRIFIQQLGRGLRITPGKEKVIVLDFVSDVRRIAAGLDLQSSLNRPLGGDRIRLGSSVSFMRHGQVDQSGNDFLREWLGDIEGLESAGDDNHILRFPPTNPPVG
;
A
#
# COMPACT_ATOMS: atom_id res chain seq x y z
N MET A 1 12.88 17.25 -51.10
CA MET A 1 13.95 17.28 -50.08
C MET A 1 13.83 18.59 -49.32
N PRO A 2 13.58 18.51 -48.00
CA PRO A 2 14.61 18.96 -47.07
C PRO A 2 14.91 17.91 -45.97
N ASN A 3 16.21 17.67 -45.81
CA ASN A 3 16.97 17.12 -44.68
C ASN A 3 16.24 16.30 -43.60
N CYS A 4 16.20 14.99 -43.82
CA CYS A 4 16.39 14.01 -42.74
C CYS A 4 17.79 14.23 -42.15
N SER A 5 17.88 14.84 -40.97
CA SER A 5 19.14 14.94 -40.22
C SER A 5 19.00 14.21 -38.89
N SER A 6 19.73 13.09 -38.83
CA SER A 6 20.37 12.51 -37.64
C SER A 6 19.55 12.42 -36.36
N VAL A 7 18.70 11.40 -36.26
CA VAL A 7 18.50 10.74 -34.96
C VAL A 7 19.81 10.00 -34.68
N CYS A 8 20.62 10.55 -33.77
CA CYS A 8 21.77 9.85 -33.23
C CYS A 8 21.29 8.50 -32.69
N PRO A 9 21.93 7.36 -33.01
CA PRO A 9 21.59 6.11 -32.34
C PRO A 9 21.80 6.34 -30.84
N PRO A 10 20.89 5.84 -29.96
CA PRO A 10 21.09 5.97 -28.53
C PRO A 10 22.49 5.42 -28.21
N LYS A 11 23.34 6.26 -27.59
CA LYS A 11 24.65 5.82 -27.12
C LYS A 11 24.43 4.53 -26.35
N ALA A 12 25.07 3.44 -26.78
CA ALA A 12 24.98 2.15 -26.12
C ALA A 12 25.41 2.33 -24.66
N ARG A 13 24.43 2.49 -23.78
CA ARG A 13 24.67 2.59 -22.34
C ARG A 13 25.22 1.23 -21.94
N LYS A 14 26.38 1.21 -21.29
CA LYS A 14 26.96 -0.01 -20.74
C LYS A 14 25.88 -0.71 -19.92
N LEU A 15 25.68 -2.01 -20.13
CA LEU A 15 24.76 -2.84 -19.35
C LEU A 15 25.24 -2.82 -17.88
N VAL A 16 24.59 -2.01 -17.05
CA VAL A 16 24.97 -1.79 -15.65
C VAL A 16 23.84 -2.37 -14.80
N LEU A 17 24.13 -3.46 -14.10
CA LEU A 17 23.18 -4.05 -13.17
C LEU A 17 22.92 -3.10 -11.99
N PHE A 18 21.69 -3.07 -11.47
CA PHE A 18 21.33 -2.23 -10.30
C PHE A 18 22.21 -2.53 -9.09
N LEU A 19 22.69 -3.78 -8.97
CA LEU A 19 23.66 -4.22 -7.97
C LEU A 19 25.02 -4.39 -8.64
N ASN A 20 25.92 -3.45 -8.37
CA ASN A 20 27.28 -3.41 -8.90
C ASN A 20 28.24 -2.82 -7.85
N GLU A 21 29.54 -2.73 -8.17
CA GLU A 21 30.54 -2.24 -7.21
C GLU A 21 30.32 -0.77 -6.79
N LEU A 22 29.87 0.09 -7.70
CA LEU A 22 29.57 1.49 -7.40
C LEU A 22 28.36 1.59 -6.47
N THR A 23 27.27 0.87 -6.75
CA THR A 23 26.09 0.91 -5.90
C THR A 23 26.35 0.29 -4.53
N LEU A 24 27.11 -0.81 -4.43
CA LEU A 24 27.50 -1.40 -3.15
C LEU A 24 28.44 -0.49 -2.33
N SER A 25 29.28 0.29 -2.99
CA SER A 25 30.26 1.17 -2.32
C SER A 25 29.67 2.52 -1.89
N GLY A 26 28.79 3.10 -2.70
CA GLY A 26 28.14 4.38 -2.46
C GLY A 26 26.84 4.32 -1.65
N ALA A 27 26.12 3.19 -1.67
CA ALA A 27 24.83 3.06 -0.98
C ALA A 27 24.92 3.35 0.52
N SER A 28 23.97 4.10 1.07
CA SER A 28 23.71 4.20 2.52
C SER A 28 23.48 2.81 3.14
N TRP A 29 23.45 2.69 4.47
CA TRP A 29 23.16 1.39 5.08
C TRP A 29 21.72 0.93 4.76
N GLN A 30 20.77 1.86 4.70
CA GLN A 30 19.39 1.60 4.27
C GLN A 30 19.30 1.19 2.79
N ALA A 31 20.02 1.88 1.91
CA ALA A 31 20.07 1.54 0.50
C ALA A 31 20.72 0.16 0.29
N PHE A 32 21.72 -0.20 1.09
CA PHE A 32 22.33 -1.53 1.05
C PHE A 32 21.33 -2.64 1.38
N GLU A 33 20.49 -2.46 2.42
CA GLU A 33 19.40 -3.40 2.73
C GLU A 33 18.38 -3.49 1.59
N ARG A 34 17.97 -2.36 0.99
CA ARG A 34 17.03 -2.35 -0.15
C ARG A 34 17.60 -3.04 -1.39
N LEU A 35 18.89 -2.91 -1.66
CA LEU A 35 19.56 -3.66 -2.73
C LEU A 35 19.48 -5.18 -2.49
N VAL A 36 19.65 -5.63 -1.24
CA VAL A 36 19.48 -7.04 -0.87
C VAL A 36 18.02 -7.47 -1.08
N VAL A 37 17.05 -6.69 -0.63
CA VAL A 37 15.62 -6.99 -0.83
C VAL A 37 15.28 -7.15 -2.32
N ARG A 38 15.73 -6.20 -3.16
CA ARG A 38 15.51 -6.28 -4.61
C ARG A 38 16.17 -7.52 -5.21
N LEU A 39 17.40 -7.84 -4.80
CA LEU A 39 18.08 -9.07 -5.21
C LEU A 39 17.27 -10.32 -4.85
N LEU A 40 16.74 -10.40 -3.62
CA LEU A 40 15.94 -11.53 -3.16
C LEU A 40 14.67 -11.69 -4.02
N LEU A 41 13.96 -10.59 -4.30
CA LEU A 41 12.80 -10.62 -5.19
C LEU A 41 13.17 -11.14 -6.60
N SER A 42 14.25 -10.63 -7.19
CA SER A 42 14.75 -11.10 -8.50
C SER A 42 15.22 -12.56 -8.50
N ARG A 43 15.40 -13.17 -7.32
CA ARG A 43 15.78 -14.58 -7.16
C ARG A 43 14.61 -15.48 -6.75
N GLY A 44 13.38 -14.97 -6.79
CA GLY A 44 12.16 -15.74 -6.52
C GLY A 44 11.83 -15.90 -5.04
N TYR A 45 12.46 -15.14 -4.14
CA TYR A 45 12.01 -15.10 -2.75
C TYR A 45 10.63 -14.42 -2.68
N THR A 46 9.78 -14.93 -1.79
CA THR A 46 8.44 -14.40 -1.53
C THR A 46 8.38 -13.82 -0.12
N GLN A 47 7.32 -13.06 0.19
CA GLN A 47 7.14 -12.40 1.50
C GLN A 47 8.37 -11.59 1.98
N VAL A 48 9.15 -11.04 1.04
CA VAL A 48 10.36 -10.27 1.36
C VAL A 48 9.96 -8.97 2.06
N ARG A 49 10.43 -8.74 3.29
CA ARG A 49 10.11 -7.58 4.12
C ARG A 49 11.39 -7.00 4.74
N LEU A 50 11.45 -5.68 4.80
CA LEU A 50 12.41 -4.98 5.65
C LEU A 50 11.86 -4.95 7.06
N ALA A 51 12.69 -5.28 8.05
CA ALA A 51 12.34 -5.18 9.45
C ALA A 51 12.32 -3.72 9.95
N GLY A 52 12.80 -2.77 9.15
CA GLY A 52 12.79 -1.35 9.52
C GLY A 52 14.02 -0.96 10.35
N SER A 53 14.14 0.34 10.64
CA SER A 53 15.39 0.99 11.07
C SER A 53 15.91 0.58 12.46
N SER A 54 17.21 0.80 12.67
CA SER A 54 18.02 0.61 13.89
C SER A 54 17.31 0.04 15.13
N GLY A 55 17.72 -1.14 15.58
CA GLY A 55 17.11 -1.83 16.72
C GLY A 55 16.16 -2.95 16.30
N ASP A 56 16.41 -3.53 15.14
CA ASP A 56 15.73 -4.67 14.48
C ASP A 56 16.04 -6.04 15.12
N GLY A 57 16.94 -6.06 16.11
CA GLY A 57 17.29 -7.27 16.88
C GLY A 57 18.23 -8.24 16.18
N GLY A 58 18.80 -7.86 15.04
CA GLY A 58 19.69 -8.73 14.27
C GLY A 58 19.05 -9.37 13.04
N ALA A 59 17.95 -8.80 12.57
CA ALA A 59 17.19 -9.22 11.41
C ALA A 59 16.79 -7.98 10.61
N ASP A 60 17.54 -7.65 9.57
CA ASP A 60 17.27 -6.47 8.73
C ASP A 60 16.26 -6.80 7.61
N VAL A 61 16.31 -8.04 7.09
CA VAL A 61 15.38 -8.53 6.06
C VAL A 61 14.84 -9.91 6.43
N THR A 62 13.56 -10.15 6.19
CA THR A 62 12.92 -11.46 6.30
C THR A 62 12.35 -11.86 4.94
N ALA A 63 12.43 -13.15 4.58
CA ALA A 63 11.91 -13.64 3.31
C ALA A 63 11.60 -15.14 3.35
N ASN A 64 10.81 -15.62 2.39
CA ASN A 64 10.48 -17.03 2.26
C ASN A 64 11.03 -17.57 0.93
N LEU A 65 11.62 -18.78 0.97
CA LEU A 65 12.03 -19.51 -0.23
C LEU A 65 11.98 -21.01 0.05
N ASN A 66 11.35 -21.76 -0.85
CA ASN A 66 11.22 -23.22 -0.79
C ASN A 66 10.65 -23.72 0.56
N GLY A 67 9.61 -23.04 1.06
CA GLY A 67 8.95 -23.39 2.33
C GLY A 67 9.76 -23.08 3.59
N LYS A 68 10.92 -22.40 3.47
CA LYS A 68 11.76 -22.00 4.60
C LYS A 68 11.69 -20.50 4.86
N ARG A 69 11.78 -20.12 6.13
CA ARG A 69 11.98 -18.75 6.61
C ARG A 69 13.47 -18.39 6.56
N TRP A 70 13.81 -17.37 5.79
CA TRP A 70 15.15 -16.82 5.65
C TRP A 70 15.24 -15.47 6.35
N LEU A 71 16.26 -15.30 7.17
CA LEU A 71 16.51 -14.08 7.94
C LEU A 71 17.89 -13.54 7.58
N PHE A 72 17.97 -12.27 7.21
CA PHE A 72 19.20 -11.63 6.76
C PHE A 72 19.57 -10.50 7.70
N GLN A 73 20.83 -10.51 8.15
CA GLN A 73 21.44 -9.38 8.84
C GLN A 73 22.49 -8.72 7.93
N CYS A 74 22.27 -7.47 7.58
CA CYS A 74 23.03 -6.68 6.62
C CYS A 74 24.00 -5.72 7.33
N LYS A 75 25.30 -5.97 7.24
CA LYS A 75 26.34 -5.09 7.80
C LYS A 75 27.15 -4.38 6.71
N ARG A 76 26.90 -3.08 6.56
CA ARG A 76 27.69 -2.17 5.72
C ARG A 76 28.86 -1.55 6.50
N TRP A 77 29.69 -2.38 7.14
CA TRP A 77 30.85 -1.92 7.91
C TRP A 77 32.10 -1.79 7.05
N ARG A 78 33.06 -0.94 7.49
CA ARG A 78 34.38 -0.81 6.83
C ARG A 78 35.28 -2.03 7.06
N ASN A 79 35.13 -2.70 8.19
CA ASN A 79 35.91 -3.88 8.55
C ASN A 79 35.11 -5.16 8.27
N ALA A 80 35.82 -6.29 8.19
CA ALA A 80 35.21 -7.60 8.10
C ALA A 80 34.33 -7.89 9.34
N VAL A 81 33.23 -8.61 9.12
CA VAL A 81 32.29 -8.98 10.18
C VAL A 81 32.89 -10.08 11.07
N GLY A 82 32.75 -9.90 12.38
CA GLY A 82 33.21 -10.81 13.43
C GLY A 82 32.09 -11.68 14.01
N ILE A 83 32.45 -12.52 14.99
CA ILE A 83 31.56 -13.52 15.60
C ILE A 83 30.33 -12.88 16.26
N ALA A 84 30.48 -11.72 16.91
CA ALA A 84 29.38 -11.08 17.63
C ALA A 84 28.13 -10.82 16.76
N THR A 85 28.31 -10.51 15.48
CA THR A 85 27.19 -10.36 14.54
C THR A 85 26.53 -11.69 14.24
N VAL A 86 27.30 -12.76 14.10
CA VAL A 86 26.75 -14.11 13.89
C VAL A 86 25.91 -14.53 15.10
N ASP A 87 26.40 -14.30 16.32
CA ASP A 87 25.66 -14.62 17.54
C ASP A 87 24.34 -13.83 17.62
N GLU A 88 24.36 -12.55 17.26
CA GLU A 88 23.17 -11.71 17.15
C GLU A 88 22.18 -12.25 16.10
N THR A 89 22.67 -12.64 14.91
CA THR A 89 21.83 -13.26 13.86
C THR A 89 21.21 -14.58 14.32
N LEU A 90 21.96 -15.41 15.07
CA LEU A 90 21.45 -16.67 15.60
C LEU A 90 20.38 -16.45 16.67
N GLN A 91 20.55 -15.45 17.54
CA GLN A 91 19.51 -15.06 18.49
C GLN A 91 18.25 -14.57 17.76
N ALA A 92 18.43 -13.78 16.70
CA ALA A 92 17.33 -13.34 15.85
C ALA A 92 16.65 -14.54 15.16
N MET A 93 17.41 -15.50 14.63
CA MET A 93 16.87 -16.73 14.05
C MET A 93 15.90 -17.44 15.01
N HIS A 94 16.28 -17.60 16.27
CA HIS A 94 15.39 -18.18 17.29
C HIS A 94 14.18 -17.31 17.58
N THR A 95 14.36 -15.99 17.66
CA THR A 95 13.29 -15.04 18.00
C THR A 95 12.23 -14.98 16.91
N TYR A 96 12.64 -14.98 15.64
CA TYR A 96 11.75 -14.93 14.47
C TYR A 96 11.30 -16.32 13.98
N GLY A 97 11.86 -17.40 14.54
CA GLY A 97 11.59 -18.77 14.09
C GLY A 97 12.07 -19.01 12.67
N ALA A 98 13.22 -18.46 12.28
CA ALA A 98 13.78 -18.63 10.95
C ALA A 98 14.55 -19.95 10.82
N ASP A 99 14.53 -20.55 9.62
CA ASP A 99 15.24 -21.79 9.33
C ASP A 99 16.67 -21.54 8.82
N VAL A 100 16.86 -20.42 8.13
CA VAL A 100 18.13 -20.09 7.47
C VAL A 100 18.57 -18.68 7.85
N PRO A 101 19.56 -18.55 8.75
CA PRO A 101 20.18 -17.27 9.05
C PRO A 101 21.23 -16.93 7.99
N VAL A 102 21.24 -15.68 7.55
CA VAL A 102 22.17 -15.15 6.57
C VAL A 102 22.82 -13.89 7.10
N VAL A 103 24.14 -13.82 7.10
CA VAL A 103 24.86 -12.55 7.34
C VAL A 103 25.33 -12.02 6.00
N VAL A 104 24.96 -10.78 5.70
CA VAL A 104 25.38 -10.06 4.49
C VAL A 104 26.40 -9.00 4.90
N SER A 105 27.56 -8.98 4.25
CA SER A 105 28.65 -8.06 4.60
C SER A 105 29.23 -7.37 3.37
N ARG A 106 29.39 -6.04 3.44
CA ARG A 106 30.12 -5.32 2.39
C ARG A 106 31.59 -5.73 2.31
N ASN A 107 32.28 -5.81 3.45
CA ASN A 107 33.74 -6.02 3.51
C ASN A 107 34.13 -7.44 3.97
N GLY A 108 33.23 -8.40 3.79
CA GLY A 108 33.50 -9.82 4.05
C GLY A 108 33.50 -10.19 5.54
N PHE A 109 34.16 -11.31 5.85
CA PHE A 109 34.09 -11.99 7.14
C PHE A 109 35.48 -12.38 7.63
N THR A 110 35.67 -12.34 8.94
CA THR A 110 36.87 -12.86 9.61
C THR A 110 37.02 -14.38 9.42
N THR A 111 38.23 -14.90 9.61
CA THR A 111 38.51 -16.34 9.50
C THR A 111 37.69 -17.14 10.52
N ASP A 112 37.58 -16.64 11.75
CA ASP A 112 36.87 -17.31 12.84
C ASP A 112 35.37 -17.45 12.53
N VAL A 113 34.76 -16.46 11.85
CA VAL A 113 33.38 -16.55 11.39
C VAL A 113 33.19 -17.67 10.36
N ARG A 114 34.13 -17.85 9.43
CA ARG A 114 34.07 -18.95 8.45
C ARG A 114 34.27 -20.31 9.10
N GLU A 115 35.07 -20.39 10.16
CA GLU A 115 35.22 -21.62 10.95
C GLU A 115 33.96 -21.92 11.76
N LEU A 116 33.37 -20.91 12.40
CA LEU A 116 32.10 -21.02 13.10
C LEU A 116 30.99 -21.49 12.16
N GLN A 117 30.90 -20.96 10.93
CA GLN A 117 29.95 -21.42 9.91
C GLN A 117 30.07 -22.92 9.66
N ARG A 118 31.29 -23.46 9.50
CA ARG A 118 31.51 -24.90 9.30
C ARG A 118 31.06 -25.73 10.50
N ARG A 119 31.36 -25.27 11.73
CA ARG A 119 30.92 -25.94 12.97
C ARG A 119 29.40 -25.95 13.09
N LEU A 120 28.74 -24.82 12.81
CA LEU A 120 27.29 -24.71 12.84
C LEU A 120 26.61 -25.61 11.79
N ALA A 121 27.18 -25.70 10.59
CA ALA A 121 26.66 -26.59 9.55
C ALA A 121 26.71 -28.07 9.98
N LEU A 122 27.78 -28.51 10.66
CA LEU A 122 27.88 -29.86 11.24
C LEU A 122 26.88 -30.09 12.37
N ALA A 123 26.53 -29.03 13.11
CA ALA A 123 25.50 -29.06 14.16
C ALA A 123 24.06 -28.93 13.61
N GLY A 124 23.87 -28.82 12.30
CA GLY A 124 22.56 -28.74 11.65
C GLY A 124 22.02 -27.32 11.45
N THR A 125 22.76 -26.26 11.81
CA THR A 125 22.34 -24.87 11.60
C THR A 125 22.93 -24.34 10.27
N PRO A 126 22.11 -24.04 9.25
CA PRO A 126 22.58 -23.76 7.90
C PRO A 126 22.98 -22.29 7.66
N LEU A 127 23.85 -21.72 8.51
CA LEU A 127 24.30 -20.33 8.40
C LEU A 127 24.90 -20.01 7.02
N GLN A 128 24.38 -18.98 6.36
CA GLN A 128 24.91 -18.46 5.09
C GLN A 128 25.68 -17.15 5.30
N LEU A 129 26.78 -16.99 4.57
CA LEU A 129 27.61 -15.79 4.60
C LEU A 129 27.69 -15.20 3.19
N TRP A 130 27.15 -14.00 2.98
CA TRP A 130 27.12 -13.33 1.68
C TRP A 130 27.96 -12.05 1.74
N ASP A 131 29.11 -12.06 1.07
CA ASP A 131 29.92 -10.85 0.89
C ASP A 131 29.59 -10.13 -0.43
N SER A 132 30.20 -8.96 -0.66
CA SER A 132 30.03 -8.23 -1.94
C SER A 132 30.30 -9.11 -3.17
N SER A 133 31.31 -9.99 -3.11
CA SER A 133 31.61 -10.90 -4.21
C SER A 133 30.49 -11.92 -4.45
N SER A 134 29.85 -12.37 -3.37
CA SER A 134 28.71 -13.27 -3.39
C SER A 134 27.48 -12.58 -3.98
N LEU A 135 27.18 -11.35 -3.56
CA LEU A 135 26.08 -10.55 -4.10
C LEU A 135 26.26 -10.30 -5.61
N LEU A 136 27.47 -9.95 -6.05
CA LEU A 136 27.79 -9.75 -7.47
C LEU A 136 27.66 -11.04 -8.29
N LYS A 137 27.97 -12.21 -7.70
CA LYS A 137 27.72 -13.51 -8.35
C LYS A 137 26.24 -13.84 -8.42
N LEU A 138 25.48 -13.50 -7.37
CA LEU A 138 24.04 -13.77 -7.29
C LEU A 138 23.25 -12.96 -8.32
N ILE A 139 23.57 -11.66 -8.49
CA ILE A 139 22.88 -10.82 -9.49
C ILE A 139 23.21 -11.21 -10.93
N LYS A 140 24.44 -11.64 -11.21
CA LYS A 140 24.84 -12.16 -12.53
C LYS A 140 24.10 -13.45 -12.93
N ARG A 141 23.50 -14.13 -11.96
CA ARG A 141 22.67 -15.33 -12.15
C ARG A 141 21.18 -15.02 -12.10
N CYS A 142 20.79 -13.75 -12.03
CA CYS A 142 19.39 -13.36 -12.21
C CYS A 142 19.06 -13.34 -13.70
N ARG A 143 17.78 -13.58 -14.01
CA ARG A 143 17.29 -13.41 -15.38
C ARG A 143 17.25 -11.91 -15.72
N PRO A 144 17.57 -11.52 -16.97
CA PRO A 144 17.58 -10.12 -17.37
C PRO A 144 16.18 -9.50 -17.46
N GLU A 145 15.16 -10.31 -17.74
CA GLU A 145 13.77 -9.86 -17.85
C GLU A 145 13.22 -9.38 -16.49
N PRO A 146 12.26 -8.45 -16.45
CA PRO A 146 11.55 -8.07 -15.22
C PRO A 146 10.84 -9.27 -14.58
N ILE A 147 10.62 -9.21 -13.26
CA ILE A 147 9.91 -10.27 -12.52
C ILE A 147 8.50 -10.47 -13.08
N THR A 148 7.84 -9.41 -13.55
CA THR A 148 6.50 -9.49 -14.15
C THR A 148 6.45 -10.39 -15.39
N GLN A 149 7.57 -10.61 -16.09
CA GLN A 149 7.66 -11.56 -17.20
C GLN A 149 8.11 -12.95 -16.75
N GLN A 150 8.83 -13.05 -15.63
CA GLN A 150 9.30 -14.33 -15.08
C GLN A 150 8.20 -15.10 -14.34
N ASP A 151 7.26 -14.38 -13.75
CA ASP A 151 6.13 -14.90 -12.96
C ASP A 151 4.82 -14.22 -13.40
N PRO A 152 4.33 -14.49 -14.64
CA PRO A 152 3.14 -13.84 -15.17
C PRO A 152 1.90 -14.17 -14.36
N GLU A 153 1.76 -15.39 -13.82
CA GLU A 153 0.60 -15.79 -13.00
C GLU A 153 0.37 -14.86 -11.81
N ARG A 154 1.45 -14.31 -11.25
CA ARG A 154 1.39 -13.42 -10.09
C ARG A 154 1.26 -11.94 -10.45
N TYR A 155 1.80 -11.52 -11.60
CA TYR A 155 1.97 -10.10 -11.93
C TYR A 155 1.25 -9.65 -13.21
N GLU A 156 0.56 -10.56 -13.91
CA GLU A 156 -0.18 -10.23 -15.11
C GLU A 156 -1.21 -9.13 -14.85
N LEU A 157 -1.23 -8.14 -15.75
CA LEU A 157 -2.23 -7.09 -15.73
C LEU A 157 -3.60 -7.69 -16.04
N ARG A 158 -4.57 -7.39 -15.17
CA ARG A 158 -5.98 -7.63 -15.47
C ARG A 158 -6.41 -6.75 -16.64
N ASP A 159 -7.46 -7.14 -17.34
CA ASP A 159 -7.90 -6.44 -18.56
C ASP A 159 -8.12 -4.94 -18.37
N TYR A 160 -8.70 -4.52 -17.24
CA TYR A 160 -8.89 -3.10 -16.95
C TYR A 160 -7.58 -2.37 -16.66
N GLN A 161 -6.60 -3.05 -16.07
CA GLN A 161 -5.27 -2.50 -15.81
C GLN A 161 -4.52 -2.35 -17.13
N ARG A 162 -4.60 -3.35 -18.01
CA ARG A 162 -4.05 -3.30 -19.37
C ARG A 162 -4.66 -2.14 -20.17
N ARG A 163 -5.99 -2.00 -20.18
CA ARG A 163 -6.67 -0.86 -20.82
C ARG A 163 -6.24 0.49 -20.23
N ALA A 164 -6.04 0.58 -18.91
CA ALA A 164 -5.55 1.80 -18.27
C ALA A 164 -4.11 2.15 -18.71
N VAL A 165 -3.22 1.16 -18.79
CA VAL A 165 -1.86 1.34 -19.32
C VAL A 165 -1.92 1.80 -20.78
N GLU A 166 -2.70 1.14 -21.62
CA GLU A 166 -2.90 1.48 -23.03
C GLU A 166 -3.46 2.90 -23.22
N ALA A 167 -4.41 3.32 -22.37
CA ALA A 167 -4.97 4.67 -22.42
C ALA A 167 -3.88 5.74 -22.17
N VAL A 168 -3.05 5.55 -21.14
CA VAL A 168 -1.93 6.47 -20.87
C VAL A 168 -0.91 6.48 -22.01
N MET A 169 -0.60 5.30 -22.58
CA MET A 169 0.29 5.19 -23.74
C MET A 169 -0.27 5.93 -24.96
N ASN A 170 -1.58 5.84 -25.19
CA ASN A 170 -2.28 6.53 -26.28
C ASN A 170 -2.27 8.04 -26.11
N ASP A 171 -2.53 8.55 -24.90
CA ASP A 171 -2.44 9.98 -24.61
C ASP A 171 -1.04 10.52 -24.92
N ARG A 172 -0.01 9.82 -24.44
CA ARG A 172 1.38 10.19 -24.72
C ARG A 172 1.72 10.12 -26.21
N PHE A 173 1.28 9.08 -26.92
CA PHE A 173 1.51 8.93 -28.36
C PHE A 173 0.83 10.04 -29.19
N ARG A 174 -0.33 10.52 -28.74
CA ARG A 174 -1.05 11.65 -29.36
C ARG A 174 -0.44 13.02 -29.04
N GLY A 175 0.64 13.06 -28.26
CA GLY A 175 1.30 14.30 -27.86
C GLY A 175 0.63 15.02 -26.69
N ALA A 176 -0.20 14.33 -25.90
CA ALA A 176 -0.66 14.89 -24.64
C ALA A 176 0.53 15.17 -23.71
N ARG A 177 0.39 16.20 -22.88
CA ARG A 177 1.39 16.62 -21.90
C ARG A 177 1.30 15.87 -20.57
N SER A 178 0.14 15.28 -20.30
CA SER A 178 -0.14 14.58 -19.07
C SER A 178 -1.23 13.51 -19.24
N ALA A 179 -1.35 12.60 -18.27
CA ALA A 179 -2.42 11.63 -18.17
C ALA A 179 -2.83 11.44 -16.70
N LEU A 180 -4.13 11.29 -16.46
CA LEU A 180 -4.69 11.09 -15.12
C LEU A 180 -5.37 9.72 -15.00
N LEU A 181 -4.99 8.96 -13.97
CA LEU A 181 -5.62 7.70 -13.61
C LEU A 181 -6.36 7.85 -12.27
N VAL A 182 -7.69 7.72 -12.32
CA VAL A 182 -8.55 7.73 -11.14
C VAL A 182 -8.99 6.30 -10.84
N LEU A 183 -8.38 5.67 -9.84
CA LEU A 183 -8.60 4.24 -9.56
C LEU A 183 -8.78 4.01 -8.06
N ALA A 184 -9.90 3.39 -7.69
CA ALA A 184 -10.19 2.99 -6.32
C ALA A 184 -9.05 2.18 -5.67
N THR A 185 -8.94 2.27 -4.35
CA THR A 185 -7.96 1.46 -3.61
C THR A 185 -8.24 -0.02 -3.78
N GLY A 186 -7.20 -0.81 -4.03
CA GLY A 186 -7.30 -2.24 -4.33
C GLY A 186 -7.27 -2.57 -5.83
N LEU A 187 -7.44 -1.59 -6.72
CA LEU A 187 -7.37 -1.79 -8.18
C LEU A 187 -5.95 -1.85 -8.77
N GLY A 188 -4.92 -1.62 -7.95
CA GLY A 188 -3.52 -1.76 -8.37
C GLY A 188 -2.91 -0.52 -9.04
N LYS A 189 -3.21 0.69 -8.55
CA LYS A 189 -2.62 1.97 -9.04
C LYS A 189 -1.12 1.91 -9.27
N THR A 190 -0.37 1.49 -8.25
CA THR A 190 1.09 1.42 -8.29
C THR A 190 1.59 0.39 -9.31
N HIS A 191 0.88 -0.73 -9.45
CA HIS A 191 1.20 -1.76 -10.46
C HIS A 191 1.00 -1.23 -11.87
N ILE A 192 -0.11 -0.52 -12.12
CA ILE A 192 -0.37 0.15 -13.41
C ILE A 192 0.74 1.18 -13.70
N ALA A 193 1.12 2.00 -12.73
CA ALA A 193 2.16 3.01 -12.92
C ALA A 193 3.53 2.39 -13.28
N ALA A 194 3.91 1.32 -12.60
CA ALA A 194 5.14 0.59 -12.86
C ALA A 194 5.14 -0.07 -14.25
N GLU A 195 4.03 -0.68 -14.65
CA GLU A 195 3.88 -1.26 -15.99
C GLU A 195 3.77 -0.21 -17.10
N THR A 196 3.16 0.95 -16.85
CA THR A 196 3.18 2.09 -17.77
C THR A 196 4.61 2.56 -18.01
N LEU A 197 5.43 2.71 -16.96
CA LEU A 197 6.86 3.03 -17.11
C LEU A 197 7.59 1.97 -17.95
N ARG A 198 7.30 0.68 -17.72
CA ARG A 198 7.89 -0.41 -18.50
C ARG A 198 7.52 -0.32 -19.98
N GLU A 199 6.25 -0.12 -20.32
CA GLU A 199 5.80 0.00 -21.72
C GLU A 199 6.33 1.27 -22.39
N ILE A 200 6.41 2.39 -21.66
CA ILE A 200 7.09 3.61 -22.13
C ILE A 200 8.56 3.32 -22.47
N THR A 201 9.27 2.66 -21.55
CA THR A 201 10.70 2.33 -21.72
C THR A 201 10.91 1.41 -22.92
N LYS A 202 10.00 0.45 -23.11
CA LYS A 202 10.02 -0.49 -24.25
C LYS A 202 9.76 0.22 -25.59
N ALA A 203 8.85 1.20 -25.61
CA ALA A 203 8.48 1.91 -26.84
C ALA A 203 9.50 3.00 -27.24
N ASN A 204 10.09 3.71 -26.28
CA ASN A 204 10.92 4.89 -26.53
C ASN A 204 12.40 4.72 -26.17
N GLY A 205 12.78 3.59 -25.57
CA GLY A 205 14.09 3.42 -24.93
C GLY A 205 14.10 3.93 -23.48
N PRO A 206 15.25 3.88 -22.80
CA PRO A 206 15.37 4.29 -21.39
C PRO A 206 14.86 5.72 -21.16
N VAL A 207 13.95 5.87 -20.18
CA VAL A 207 13.44 7.17 -19.72
C VAL A 207 13.83 7.42 -18.27
N ARG A 208 14.34 8.62 -17.96
CA ARG A 208 14.58 9.00 -16.57
C ARG A 208 13.28 9.44 -15.92
N THR A 209 12.93 8.78 -14.83
CA THR A 209 11.62 8.91 -14.19
C THR A 209 11.74 9.40 -12.75
N LEU A 210 10.94 10.39 -12.40
CA LEU A 210 10.77 10.86 -11.03
C LEU A 210 9.38 10.46 -10.51
N VAL A 211 9.34 9.66 -9.45
CA VAL A 211 8.10 9.23 -8.79
C VAL A 211 7.96 9.98 -7.47
N LEU A 212 6.91 10.78 -7.34
CA LEU A 212 6.67 11.68 -6.21
C LEU A 212 5.61 11.13 -5.26
N ALA A 213 5.88 11.25 -3.96
CA ALA A 213 4.92 11.04 -2.88
C ALA A 213 5.15 12.02 -1.72
N HIS A 214 4.21 12.10 -0.79
CA HIS A 214 4.21 13.09 0.30
C HIS A 214 4.87 12.61 1.60
N ARG A 215 5.26 11.33 1.72
CA ARG A 215 5.86 10.75 2.94
C ARG A 215 6.99 9.77 2.62
N ASN A 216 7.96 9.66 3.52
CA ASN A 216 9.11 8.77 3.38
C ASN A 216 8.69 7.30 3.24
N GLU A 217 7.74 6.85 4.05
CA GLU A 217 7.28 5.47 4.09
C GLU A 217 6.61 5.08 2.76
N LEU A 218 5.83 5.98 2.17
CA LEU A 218 5.20 5.78 0.87
C LEU A 218 6.26 5.70 -0.23
N VAL A 219 7.28 6.56 -0.20
CA VAL A 219 8.40 6.52 -1.15
C VAL A 219 9.11 5.17 -1.14
N TYR A 220 9.40 4.61 0.05
CA TYR A 220 9.99 3.27 0.17
C TYR A 220 9.06 2.16 -0.34
N GLN A 221 7.75 2.27 -0.09
CA GLN A 221 6.76 1.31 -0.59
C GLN A 221 6.64 1.37 -2.11
N LEU A 222 6.63 2.56 -2.70
CA LEU A 222 6.57 2.78 -4.14
C LEU A 222 7.80 2.21 -4.84
N GLU A 223 9.01 2.48 -4.31
CA GLU A 223 10.24 1.90 -4.87
C GLU A 223 10.15 0.37 -4.93
N LYS A 224 9.77 -0.25 -3.81
CA LYS A 224 9.62 -1.71 -3.73
C LYS A 224 8.56 -2.25 -4.69
N ALA A 225 7.45 -1.55 -4.84
CA ALA A 225 6.33 -1.95 -5.68
C ALA A 225 6.65 -1.84 -7.19
N PHE A 226 7.61 -0.99 -7.58
CA PHE A 226 8.05 -0.85 -8.96
C PHE A 226 9.06 -1.93 -9.38
N TRP A 227 9.87 -2.46 -8.45
CA TRP A 227 10.92 -3.43 -8.77
C TRP A 227 10.47 -4.63 -9.63
N PRO A 228 9.26 -5.21 -9.46
CA PRO A 228 8.83 -6.31 -10.32
C PRO A 228 8.76 -5.95 -11.80
N SER A 229 8.43 -4.70 -12.14
CA SER A 229 8.31 -4.21 -13.52
C SER A 229 9.63 -3.68 -14.09
N LEU A 230 10.65 -3.49 -13.26
CA LEU A 230 11.98 -3.03 -13.66
C LEU A 230 12.90 -4.20 -14.00
N THR A 231 13.78 -4.01 -14.99
CA THR A 231 14.82 -4.99 -15.32
C THR A 231 15.93 -5.01 -14.28
N ALA A 232 16.83 -5.99 -14.35
CA ALA A 232 18.03 -6.01 -13.52
C ALA A 232 19.02 -4.86 -13.82
N GLU A 233 18.82 -4.13 -14.92
CA GLU A 233 19.70 -3.05 -15.41
C GLU A 233 19.19 -1.65 -15.05
N GLN A 234 17.93 -1.54 -14.61
CA GLN A 234 17.37 -0.25 -14.22
C GLN A 234 17.68 0.03 -12.75
N ALA A 235 18.50 1.03 -12.48
CA ALA A 235 18.83 1.44 -11.12
C ALA A 235 17.71 2.29 -10.50
N THR A 236 17.52 2.17 -9.18
CA THR A 236 16.59 3.00 -8.41
C THR A 236 17.32 3.76 -7.31
N ALA A 237 16.82 4.94 -6.96
CA ALA A 237 17.30 5.69 -5.81
C ALA A 237 16.13 6.32 -5.04
N ILE A 238 16.36 6.54 -3.74
CA ILE A 238 15.46 7.28 -2.87
C ILE A 238 16.00 8.69 -2.67
N TRP A 239 15.11 9.67 -2.74
CA TRP A 239 15.42 11.06 -2.43
C TRP A 239 14.38 11.65 -1.47
N ASN A 240 14.74 11.75 -0.20
CA ASN A 240 13.83 12.22 0.84
C ASN A 240 14.58 12.98 1.97
N GLY A 241 13.90 13.22 3.09
CA GLY A 241 14.49 13.94 4.22
C GLY A 241 15.72 13.26 4.83
N VAL A 242 15.86 11.94 4.64
CA VAL A 242 16.91 11.07 5.21
C VAL A 242 18.00 10.74 4.17
N GLU A 243 17.61 10.40 2.94
CA GLU A 243 18.52 10.00 1.86
C GLU A 243 18.56 11.08 0.78
N ARG A 244 19.75 11.63 0.54
CA ARG A 244 19.97 12.76 -0.37
C ARG A 244 21.09 12.39 -1.34
N PRO A 245 20.76 11.78 -2.49
CA PRO A 245 21.75 11.50 -3.52
C PRO A 245 22.31 12.83 -4.06
N ASP A 246 23.59 12.83 -4.41
CA ASP A 246 24.21 13.97 -5.07
C ASP A 246 23.80 14.04 -6.56
N VAL A 247 24.18 15.13 -7.23
CA VAL A 247 23.77 15.40 -8.61
C VAL A 247 24.31 14.35 -9.59
N ASP A 248 25.54 13.87 -9.37
CA ASP A 248 26.20 12.93 -10.28
C ASP A 248 25.57 11.54 -10.16
N VAL A 249 25.30 11.08 -8.94
CA VAL A 249 24.54 9.84 -8.72
C VAL A 249 23.16 9.96 -9.33
N LEU A 250 22.41 11.05 -9.07
CA LEU A 250 21.07 11.21 -9.61
C LEU A 250 21.02 11.11 -11.14
N ARG A 251 21.98 11.70 -11.85
CA ARG A 251 22.07 11.66 -13.32
C ARG A 251 22.25 10.25 -13.88
N GLU A 252 22.83 9.34 -13.10
CA GLU A 252 23.03 7.96 -13.53
C GLU A 252 21.84 7.03 -13.21
N ILE A 253 20.89 7.47 -12.37
CA ILE A 253 19.74 6.66 -11.95
C ILE A 253 18.59 6.77 -12.95
N ASP A 254 17.97 5.62 -13.26
CA ASP A 254 16.83 5.53 -14.18
C ASP A 254 15.51 5.95 -13.51
N VAL A 255 15.25 5.51 -12.28
CA VAL A 255 14.01 5.79 -11.57
C VAL A 255 14.30 6.30 -10.16
N VAL A 256 13.91 7.53 -9.89
CA VAL A 256 14.10 8.19 -8.59
C VAL A 256 12.74 8.26 -7.89
N PHE A 257 12.65 7.73 -6.67
CA PHE A 257 11.46 7.84 -5.82
C PHE A 257 11.72 8.90 -4.77
N ALA A 258 10.89 9.92 -4.71
CA ALA A 258 11.20 11.12 -3.94
C ALA A 258 10.03 11.69 -3.14
N CYS A 259 10.36 12.26 -1.99
CA CYS A 259 9.42 13.08 -1.23
C CYS A 259 9.36 14.47 -1.85
N VAL A 260 8.13 14.94 -2.13
CA VAL A 260 7.91 16.23 -2.81
C VAL A 260 8.64 17.39 -2.11
N ASP A 261 8.67 17.43 -0.77
CA ASP A 261 9.37 18.48 -0.02
C ASP A 261 10.88 18.52 -0.28
N SER A 262 11.51 17.34 -0.44
CA SER A 262 12.96 17.24 -0.69
C SER A 262 13.31 17.72 -2.09
N VAL A 263 12.44 17.41 -3.06
CA VAL A 263 12.57 17.85 -4.45
C VAL A 263 12.32 19.35 -4.56
N ALA A 264 11.30 19.88 -3.88
CA ALA A 264 10.99 21.31 -3.86
C ALA A 264 12.13 22.16 -3.27
N ALA A 265 12.78 21.66 -2.21
CA ALA A 265 13.94 22.32 -1.64
C ALA A 265 15.09 22.43 -2.66
N ALA A 266 15.37 21.36 -3.42
CA ALA A 266 16.39 21.40 -4.47
C ALA A 266 15.97 22.21 -5.68
N ALA A 267 14.69 22.27 -6.04
CA ALA A 267 14.20 23.16 -7.09
C ALA A 267 14.60 24.62 -6.87
N SER A 268 14.74 25.03 -5.61
CA SER A 268 15.18 26.38 -5.24
C SER A 268 16.69 26.52 -5.05
N GLN A 269 17.37 25.47 -4.55
CA GLN A 269 18.78 25.55 -4.11
C GLN A 269 19.78 25.00 -5.14
N SER A 270 19.35 24.00 -5.92
CA SER A 270 20.18 23.24 -6.86
C SER A 270 19.31 22.75 -8.05
N PRO A 271 18.79 23.66 -8.89
CA PRO A 271 17.89 23.30 -9.99
C PRO A 271 18.46 22.27 -10.97
N GLU A 272 19.79 22.22 -11.11
CA GLU A 272 20.50 21.24 -11.94
C GLU A 272 20.24 19.78 -11.54
N MET A 273 19.77 19.52 -10.31
CA MET A 273 19.37 18.19 -9.85
C MET A 273 18.07 17.68 -10.49
N LEU A 274 17.28 18.58 -11.09
CA LEU A 274 16.00 18.28 -11.75
C LEU A 274 16.13 18.14 -13.26
N GLU A 275 17.33 18.34 -13.82
CA GLU A 275 17.55 18.23 -15.26
C GLU A 275 17.43 16.79 -15.75
N GLY A 276 16.86 16.64 -16.96
CA GLY A 276 16.87 15.39 -17.72
C GLY A 276 15.92 14.31 -17.20
N PHE A 277 14.82 14.67 -16.51
CA PHE A 277 13.71 13.75 -16.26
C PHE A 277 12.71 13.81 -17.43
N ASP A 278 12.43 12.66 -18.03
CA ASP A 278 11.51 12.51 -19.17
C ASP A 278 10.07 12.22 -18.73
N LEU A 279 9.92 11.72 -17.50
CA LEU A 279 8.64 11.31 -16.92
C LEU A 279 8.55 11.70 -15.43
N VAL A 280 7.41 12.28 -15.03
CA VAL A 280 7.05 12.48 -13.62
C VAL A 280 5.78 11.70 -13.32
N ILE A 281 5.79 10.91 -12.27
CA ILE A 281 4.62 10.19 -11.75
C ILE A 281 4.31 10.73 -10.36
N VAL A 282 3.08 11.17 -10.12
CA VAL A 282 2.63 11.66 -8.81
C VAL A 282 1.60 10.70 -8.24
N ASP A 283 1.96 9.99 -7.17
CA ASP A 283 1.00 9.20 -6.39
C ASP A 283 0.21 10.10 -5.43
N GLU A 284 -1.08 9.79 -5.26
CA GLU A 284 -2.03 10.64 -4.53
C GLU A 284 -2.03 12.08 -5.07
N CYS A 285 -2.13 12.24 -6.39
CA CYS A 285 -2.07 13.52 -7.09
C CYS A 285 -3.21 14.50 -6.72
N HIS A 286 -4.17 14.10 -5.89
CA HIS A 286 -5.12 15.02 -5.25
C HIS A 286 -4.45 16.05 -4.32
N HIS A 287 -3.17 15.87 -3.98
CA HIS A 287 -2.36 16.86 -3.26
C HIS A 287 -1.75 17.95 -4.16
N LEU A 288 -1.89 17.84 -5.49
CA LEU A 288 -1.45 18.90 -6.41
C LEU A 288 -2.17 20.22 -6.11
N GLY A 289 -1.53 21.35 -6.43
CA GLY A 289 -2.00 22.70 -6.11
C GLY A 289 -1.54 23.25 -4.76
N SER A 290 -0.78 22.47 -3.99
CA SER A 290 0.04 23.04 -2.92
C SER A 290 1.28 23.72 -3.50
N ALA A 291 1.78 24.74 -2.81
CA ALA A 291 2.98 25.48 -3.23
C ALA A 291 4.20 24.56 -3.46
N THR A 292 4.33 23.50 -2.66
CA THR A 292 5.42 22.52 -2.80
C THR A 292 5.34 21.76 -4.13
N TYR A 293 4.18 21.23 -4.49
CA TYR A 293 4.00 20.54 -5.78
C TYR A 293 4.17 21.51 -6.96
N ASP A 294 3.62 22.71 -6.86
CA ASP A 294 3.73 23.73 -7.92
C ASP A 294 5.19 24.11 -8.19
N ALA A 295 6.03 24.24 -7.16
CA ALA A 295 7.46 24.51 -7.31
C ALA A 295 8.20 23.38 -8.05
N VAL A 296 7.91 22.12 -7.71
CA VAL A 296 8.53 20.95 -8.35
C VAL A 296 8.09 20.83 -9.81
N LEU A 297 6.78 20.88 -10.08
CA LEU A 297 6.25 20.70 -11.44
C LEU A 297 6.70 21.84 -12.36
N SER A 298 6.73 23.09 -11.87
CA SER A 298 7.21 24.23 -12.66
C SER A 298 8.69 24.10 -12.99
N ALA A 299 9.54 23.67 -12.05
CA ALA A 299 10.96 23.47 -12.29
C ALA A 299 11.24 22.36 -13.32
N LEU A 300 10.37 21.35 -13.40
CA LEU A 300 10.44 20.26 -14.38
C LEU A 300 9.71 20.56 -15.69
N SER A 301 8.98 21.69 -15.79
CA SER A 301 7.99 21.93 -16.85
C SER A 301 7.03 20.73 -17.04
N ALA A 302 6.69 20.05 -15.95
CA ALA A 302 5.96 18.79 -15.95
C ALA A 302 4.47 19.02 -16.21
N GLY A 303 3.95 18.44 -17.29
CA GLY A 303 2.59 18.68 -17.73
C GLY A 303 2.39 19.98 -18.53
N ASP A 304 3.46 20.72 -18.85
CA ASP A 304 3.41 21.98 -19.60
C ASP A 304 4.20 21.95 -20.92
N GLY A 305 4.41 20.75 -21.49
CA GLY A 305 5.11 20.54 -22.77
C GLY A 305 6.62 20.26 -22.63
N GLY A 306 7.14 20.20 -21.41
CA GLY A 306 8.45 19.63 -21.08
C GLY A 306 8.32 18.15 -20.73
N THR A 307 8.38 17.83 -19.45
CA THR A 307 8.30 16.46 -18.93
C THR A 307 6.86 15.93 -18.93
N PHE A 308 6.66 14.68 -19.37
CA PHE A 308 5.32 14.07 -19.35
C PHE A 308 4.89 13.78 -17.90
N LEU A 309 3.65 14.13 -17.54
CA LEU A 309 3.13 14.00 -16.17
C LEU A 309 2.05 12.93 -16.07
N ILE A 310 2.23 11.96 -15.18
CA ILE A 310 1.19 10.97 -14.82
C ILE A 310 0.70 11.23 -13.40
N GLY A 311 -0.61 11.46 -13.24
CA GLY A 311 -1.27 11.56 -11.95
C GLY A 311 -2.01 10.27 -11.59
N LEU A 312 -1.84 9.80 -10.35
CA LEU A 312 -2.58 8.66 -9.80
C LEU A 312 -3.36 9.10 -8.58
N THR A 313 -4.65 8.78 -8.49
CA THR A 313 -5.43 9.03 -7.27
C THR A 313 -6.60 8.06 -7.11
N ALA A 314 -6.96 7.75 -5.87
CA ALA A 314 -8.23 7.07 -5.57
C ALA A 314 -9.42 8.03 -5.53
N THR A 315 -9.15 9.31 -5.29
CA THR A 315 -10.14 10.34 -5.01
C THR A 315 -9.76 11.58 -5.81
N PRO A 316 -10.43 11.87 -6.93
CA PRO A 316 -10.14 13.08 -7.69
C PRO A 316 -10.67 14.34 -6.98
N TRP A 317 -11.66 14.18 -6.10
CA TRP A 317 -12.24 15.26 -5.32
C TRP A 317 -11.32 15.71 -4.20
N ARG A 318 -11.18 17.03 -4.06
CA ARG A 318 -10.38 17.66 -3.01
C ARG A 318 -11.29 18.34 -1.96
N PRO A 319 -10.95 18.27 -0.67
CA PRO A 319 -11.70 18.94 0.40
C PRO A 319 -11.84 20.45 0.23
N ASP A 320 -10.86 21.08 -0.43
CA ASP A 320 -10.82 22.51 -0.71
C ASP A 320 -11.56 22.91 -2.01
N GLY A 321 -12.15 21.95 -2.73
CA GLY A 321 -12.92 22.19 -3.95
C GLY A 321 -12.08 22.57 -5.18
N ALA A 322 -10.75 22.58 -5.08
CA ALA A 322 -9.88 22.86 -6.21
C ALA A 322 -9.84 21.67 -7.19
N ASP A 323 -9.74 21.98 -8.48
CA ASP A 323 -9.81 21.00 -9.57
C ASP A 323 -8.41 20.65 -10.08
N LEU A 324 -8.22 19.39 -10.48
CA LEU A 324 -6.99 18.88 -11.09
C LEU A 324 -6.89 19.25 -12.58
N SER A 325 -7.93 19.88 -13.14
CA SER A 325 -8.02 20.32 -14.54
C SER A 325 -6.91 21.27 -15.00
N ARG A 326 -6.19 21.92 -14.06
CA ARG A 326 -4.98 22.70 -14.38
C ARG A 326 -3.86 21.84 -14.97
N TRP A 327 -3.69 20.61 -14.48
CA TRP A 327 -2.58 19.72 -14.87
C TRP A 327 -3.01 18.59 -15.80
N PHE A 328 -4.28 18.20 -15.73
CA PHE A 328 -4.80 17.05 -16.46
C PHE A 328 -6.06 17.44 -17.21
N ASP A 329 -6.23 16.87 -18.40
CA ASP A 329 -7.50 16.95 -19.12
C ASP A 329 -8.49 15.93 -18.49
N LEU A 330 -9.24 15.20 -19.32
CA LEU A 330 -10.08 14.11 -18.82
C LEU A 330 -9.21 12.92 -18.34
N PRO A 331 -9.65 12.17 -17.30
CA PRO A 331 -8.94 10.97 -16.88
C PRO A 331 -8.82 9.96 -18.02
N ALA A 332 -7.59 9.49 -18.27
CA ALA A 332 -7.29 8.43 -19.23
C ALA A 332 -8.01 7.12 -18.86
N ALA A 333 -8.14 6.87 -17.56
CA ALA A 333 -9.03 5.85 -17.02
C ALA A 333 -9.61 6.30 -15.68
N SER A 334 -10.88 5.97 -15.46
CA SER A 334 -11.60 6.23 -14.21
C SER A 334 -12.38 4.97 -13.82
N ILE A 335 -12.03 4.38 -12.67
CA ILE A 335 -12.71 3.22 -12.11
C ILE A 335 -12.86 3.45 -10.61
N ASP A 336 -14.08 3.77 -10.19
CA ASP A 336 -14.41 3.95 -8.78
C ASP A 336 -14.64 2.61 -8.05
N LEU A 337 -14.93 2.68 -6.75
CA LEU A 337 -15.16 1.51 -5.91
C LEU A 337 -16.38 0.69 -6.39
N VAL A 338 -17.47 1.37 -6.74
CA VAL A 338 -18.73 0.72 -7.12
C VAL A 338 -18.58 0.03 -8.46
N GLN A 339 -17.97 0.70 -9.44
CA GLN A 339 -17.63 0.12 -10.72
C GLN A 339 -16.67 -1.07 -10.56
N GLY A 340 -15.64 -0.93 -9.71
CA GLY A 340 -14.67 -1.99 -9.43
C GLY A 340 -15.32 -3.24 -8.85
N LEU A 341 -16.25 -3.08 -7.90
CA LEU A 341 -17.03 -4.18 -7.33
C LEU A 341 -17.95 -4.83 -8.39
N ARG A 342 -18.64 -4.00 -9.17
CA ARG A 342 -19.62 -4.46 -10.17
C ARG A 342 -19.00 -5.22 -11.34
N GLN A 343 -17.84 -4.78 -11.80
CA GLN A 343 -17.11 -5.39 -12.91
C GLN A 343 -16.23 -6.56 -12.47
N GLY A 344 -16.25 -6.93 -11.17
CA GLY A 344 -15.43 -8.02 -10.62
C GLY A 344 -13.93 -7.71 -10.58
N PHE A 345 -13.56 -6.42 -10.59
CA PHE A 345 -12.16 -5.98 -10.50
C PHE A 345 -11.66 -5.93 -9.05
N LEU A 346 -12.60 -5.88 -8.10
CA LEU A 346 -12.38 -6.01 -6.67
C LEU A 346 -13.06 -7.30 -6.17
N ALA A 347 -12.57 -7.83 -5.05
CA ALA A 347 -13.20 -8.97 -4.39
C ALA A 347 -14.64 -8.61 -4.01
N ASN A 348 -15.55 -9.59 -4.08
CA ASN A 348 -16.91 -9.41 -3.61
C ASN A 348 -16.90 -8.98 -2.14
N VAL A 349 -17.79 -8.05 -1.77
CA VAL A 349 -17.91 -7.58 -0.39
C VAL A 349 -19.23 -8.02 0.22
N ASP A 350 -19.17 -8.68 1.36
CA ASP A 350 -20.31 -8.96 2.23
C ASP A 350 -20.23 -7.98 3.40
N TYR A 351 -20.88 -6.82 3.24
CA TYR A 351 -20.80 -5.71 4.16
C TYR A 351 -21.97 -5.77 5.16
N ARG A 352 -21.66 -5.94 6.44
CA ARG A 352 -22.63 -6.08 7.53
C ARG A 352 -22.53 -4.90 8.49
N MET A 353 -23.54 -4.04 8.47
CA MET A 353 -23.65 -2.89 9.37
C MET A 353 -24.51 -3.24 10.57
N PHE A 354 -23.93 -3.25 11.76
CA PHE A 354 -24.64 -3.57 12.99
C PHE A 354 -25.27 -2.31 13.58
N THR A 355 -26.58 -2.36 13.80
CA THR A 355 -27.40 -1.27 14.35
C THR A 355 -27.83 -1.54 15.78
N ASP A 356 -27.33 -2.61 16.40
CA ASP A 356 -27.59 -2.98 17.80
C ASP A 356 -27.23 -1.87 18.80
N ASN A 357 -26.28 -1.01 18.43
CA ASN A 357 -25.83 0.13 19.21
C ASN A 357 -26.77 1.35 19.10
N ILE A 358 -27.81 1.33 18.27
CA ILE A 358 -28.75 2.45 18.09
C ILE A 358 -29.84 2.39 19.17
N ARG A 359 -29.97 3.47 19.95
CA ARG A 359 -31.14 3.74 20.80
C ARG A 359 -32.31 4.18 19.91
N TRP A 360 -33.01 3.20 19.34
CA TRP A 360 -34.16 3.43 18.47
C TRP A 360 -35.23 4.34 19.12
N GLU A 361 -35.43 4.21 20.43
CA GLU A 361 -36.36 5.05 21.20
C GLU A 361 -35.94 6.53 21.24
N SER A 362 -34.64 6.81 21.15
CA SER A 362 -34.11 8.18 21.15
C SER A 362 -34.24 8.85 19.78
N ILE A 363 -34.49 8.12 18.69
CA ILE A 363 -34.63 8.71 17.35
C ILE A 363 -35.90 9.57 17.27
N ALA A 364 -37.01 9.09 17.82
CA ALA A 364 -38.27 9.85 17.88
C ALA A 364 -38.16 11.15 18.70
N ALA A 365 -37.21 11.22 19.63
CA ALA A 365 -36.96 12.42 20.44
C ALA A 365 -36.07 13.47 19.73
N ILE A 366 -35.40 13.09 18.63
CA ILE A 366 -34.53 13.96 17.84
C ILE A 366 -35.25 14.44 16.56
N ASP A 367 -36.38 13.81 16.21
CA ASP A 367 -37.23 14.22 15.10
C ASP A 367 -37.69 15.68 15.28
N GLY A 368 -37.35 16.54 14.31
CA GLY A 368 -37.59 17.98 14.35
C GLY A 368 -36.63 18.83 15.21
N VAL A 369 -35.58 18.24 15.82
CA VAL A 369 -34.59 18.97 16.65
C VAL A 369 -33.29 19.17 15.88
N SER A 370 -32.85 20.43 15.71
CA SER A 370 -31.54 20.74 15.10
C SER A 370 -30.41 20.46 16.09
N LEU A 371 -29.72 19.33 15.91
CA LEU A 371 -28.52 18.95 16.65
C LEU A 371 -27.35 18.81 15.69
N THR A 372 -26.13 19.16 16.14
CA THR A 372 -24.91 18.86 15.39
C THR A 372 -24.72 17.34 15.26
N PRO A 373 -23.99 16.83 14.25
CA PRO A 373 -23.68 15.39 14.12
C PRO A 373 -23.09 14.78 15.39
N LYS A 374 -22.28 15.56 16.13
CA LYS A 374 -21.73 15.16 17.42
C LYS A 374 -22.80 15.01 18.51
N GLY A 375 -23.78 15.91 18.54
CA GLY A 375 -24.93 15.86 19.45
C GLY A 375 -25.87 14.69 19.15
N ILE A 376 -26.12 14.42 17.86
CA ILE A 376 -26.88 13.26 17.39
C ILE A 376 -26.20 11.96 17.82
N ASN A 377 -24.90 11.79 17.51
CA ASN A 377 -24.17 10.56 17.85
C ASN A 377 -24.20 10.25 19.35
N ARG A 378 -23.97 11.25 20.22
CA ARG A 378 -24.03 11.07 21.68
C ARG A 378 -25.42 10.62 22.17
N THR A 379 -26.48 11.05 21.49
CA THR A 379 -27.86 10.78 21.89
C THR A 379 -28.36 9.45 21.33
N LEU A 380 -27.92 9.07 20.13
CA LEU A 380 -28.39 7.88 19.43
C LEU A 380 -27.64 6.60 19.75
N PHE A 381 -26.37 6.63 20.17
CA PHE A 381 -25.59 5.39 20.26
C PHE A 381 -25.23 4.98 21.70
N ILE A 382 -25.22 3.66 21.95
CA ILE A 382 -24.77 3.01 23.19
C ILE A 382 -23.27 2.69 23.06
N GLU A 383 -22.48 3.05 24.07
CA GLU A 383 -21.06 2.71 24.13
C GLU A 383 -20.87 1.27 24.66
N GLU A 384 -19.97 0.51 24.00
CA GLU A 384 -19.40 -0.80 24.39
C GLU A 384 -20.25 -2.07 24.17
N TRP A 385 -19.90 -2.85 23.13
CA TRP A 385 -20.50 -4.14 22.75
C TRP A 385 -19.43 -5.20 22.37
N ASP A 386 -18.27 -5.17 23.03
CA ASP A 386 -17.11 -5.96 22.60
C ASP A 386 -17.36 -7.47 22.49
N ASP A 387 -18.14 -8.04 23.42
CA ASP A 387 -18.45 -9.46 23.40
C ASP A 387 -19.30 -9.83 22.17
N ALA A 388 -20.26 -8.98 21.81
CA ALA A 388 -21.04 -9.14 20.58
C ALA A 388 -20.17 -8.98 19.33
N VAL A 389 -19.20 -8.05 19.33
CA VAL A 389 -18.26 -7.91 18.20
C VAL A 389 -17.44 -9.19 18.02
N ILE A 390 -16.93 -9.76 19.10
CA ILE A 390 -16.11 -10.96 19.07
C ILE A 390 -16.93 -12.18 18.65
N ASP A 391 -18.17 -12.31 19.11
CA ASP A 391 -19.07 -13.38 18.69
C ASP A 391 -19.37 -13.30 17.18
N ARG A 392 -19.67 -12.11 16.66
CA ARG A 392 -19.87 -11.89 15.21
C ARG A 392 -18.60 -12.12 14.39
N LEU A 393 -17.44 -11.74 14.93
CA LEU A 393 -16.14 -12.05 14.32
C LEU A 393 -15.90 -13.55 14.27
N ARG A 394 -16.22 -14.30 15.34
CA ARG A 394 -16.11 -15.76 15.37
C ARG A 394 -17.05 -16.43 14.36
N GLU A 395 -18.26 -15.93 14.21
CA GLU A 395 -19.20 -16.42 13.19
C GLU A 395 -18.63 -16.19 11.77
N ALA A 396 -18.22 -14.96 11.45
CA ALA A 396 -17.61 -14.63 10.16
C ALA A 396 -16.32 -15.42 9.90
N TRP A 397 -15.55 -15.74 10.94
CA TRP A 397 -14.35 -16.57 10.86
C TRP A 397 -14.63 -17.98 10.31
N THR A 398 -15.80 -18.53 10.59
CA THR A 398 -16.22 -19.86 10.09
C THR A 398 -16.78 -19.85 8.67
N GLU A 399 -17.15 -18.67 8.15
CA GLU A 399 -17.70 -18.53 6.80
C GLU A 399 -16.64 -18.42 5.70
N VAL A 400 -15.38 -18.19 6.07
CA VAL A 400 -14.30 -17.87 5.14
C VAL A 400 -13.23 -18.95 5.20
N GLU A 401 -12.82 -19.44 4.03
CA GLU A 401 -11.68 -20.35 3.93
C GLU A 401 -10.36 -19.59 4.19
N ASN A 402 -9.47 -20.17 5.00
CA ASN A 402 -8.19 -19.56 5.40
C ASN A 402 -8.36 -18.11 5.92
N PRO A 403 -9.14 -17.92 7.00
CA PRO A 403 -9.52 -16.59 7.48
C PRO A 403 -8.31 -15.80 8.00
N LYS A 404 -8.30 -14.51 7.63
CA LYS A 404 -7.35 -13.49 8.10
C LYS A 404 -8.11 -12.20 8.34
N ALA A 405 -8.04 -11.67 9.56
CA ALA A 405 -8.82 -10.53 9.98
C ALA A 405 -7.96 -9.35 10.45
N ILE A 406 -8.43 -8.14 10.18
CA ILE A 406 -7.98 -6.92 10.88
C ILE A 406 -9.16 -6.31 11.62
N VAL A 407 -8.94 -5.97 12.88
CA VAL A 407 -9.90 -5.25 13.74
C VAL A 407 -9.36 -3.86 14.01
N PHE A 408 -10.10 -2.83 13.59
CA PHE A 408 -9.77 -1.44 13.82
C PHE A 408 -10.44 -0.96 15.12
N CYS A 409 -9.64 -0.80 16.17
CA CYS A 409 -10.08 -0.49 17.53
C CYS A 409 -9.94 1.01 17.87
N GLY A 410 -10.68 1.45 18.89
CA GLY A 410 -10.70 2.81 19.45
C GLY A 410 -9.34 3.29 19.94
N THR A 411 -8.79 2.52 20.87
CA THR A 411 -7.62 2.84 21.69
C THR A 411 -6.67 1.65 21.77
N ILE A 412 -5.41 1.90 22.17
CA ILE A 412 -4.39 0.86 22.29
C ILE A 412 -4.82 -0.24 23.27
N ASP A 413 -5.34 0.17 24.42
CA ASP A 413 -5.73 -0.76 25.48
C ASP A 413 -6.92 -1.62 25.03
N HIS A 414 -7.90 -1.01 24.32
CA HIS A 414 -9.00 -1.74 23.68
C HIS A 414 -8.51 -2.78 22.66
N ALA A 415 -7.53 -2.43 21.81
CA ALA A 415 -6.97 -3.40 20.86
C ALA A 415 -6.30 -4.59 21.56
N ILE A 416 -5.62 -4.36 22.68
CA ILE A 416 -5.00 -5.40 23.51
C ILE A 416 -6.07 -6.31 24.13
N GLU A 417 -7.13 -5.73 24.68
CA GLU A 417 -8.25 -6.45 25.28
C GLU A 417 -8.98 -7.34 24.27
N VAL A 418 -9.31 -6.81 23.09
CA VAL A 418 -9.95 -7.58 22.02
C VAL A 418 -9.07 -8.76 21.58
N ALA A 419 -7.76 -8.54 21.42
CA ALA A 419 -6.83 -9.62 21.09
C ALA A 419 -6.77 -10.68 22.21
N ALA A 420 -6.74 -10.28 23.48
CA ALA A 420 -6.74 -11.20 24.61
C ALA A 420 -8.02 -12.04 24.66
N LYS A 421 -9.19 -11.43 24.45
CA LYS A 421 -10.48 -12.13 24.41
C LYS A 421 -10.53 -13.14 23.27
N VAL A 422 -10.13 -12.78 22.05
CA VAL A 422 -10.05 -13.71 20.92
C VAL A 422 -9.17 -14.93 21.25
N ASN A 423 -7.99 -14.69 21.81
CA ASN A 423 -7.08 -15.77 22.22
C ASN A 423 -7.70 -16.67 23.30
N SER A 424 -8.44 -16.10 24.26
CA SER A 424 -9.09 -16.86 25.32
C SER A 424 -10.21 -17.79 24.80
N LEU A 425 -10.91 -17.38 23.73
CA LEU A 425 -11.94 -18.18 23.08
C LEU A 425 -11.38 -19.23 22.12
N GLY A 426 -10.10 -19.10 21.73
CA GLY A 426 -9.34 -20.16 21.05
C GLY A 426 -9.67 -20.40 19.58
N PHE A 427 -10.47 -19.56 18.92
CA PHE A 427 -10.80 -19.75 17.50
C PHE A 427 -9.73 -19.21 16.53
N SER A 428 -8.85 -18.33 17.02
CA SER A 428 -7.70 -17.82 16.26
C SER A 428 -6.64 -17.23 17.19
N LYS A 429 -5.41 -17.14 16.70
CA LYS A 429 -4.35 -16.37 17.36
C LYS A 429 -4.48 -14.90 16.96
N ALA A 430 -4.67 -14.03 17.95
CA ALA A 430 -4.78 -12.58 17.77
C ALA A 430 -3.60 -11.82 18.40
N VAL A 431 -3.14 -10.76 17.74
CA VAL A 431 -2.10 -9.87 18.28
C VAL A 431 -2.45 -8.41 18.01
N ALA A 432 -2.27 -7.56 19.02
CA ALA A 432 -2.43 -6.11 18.88
C ALA A 432 -1.18 -5.47 18.28
N LEU A 433 -1.37 -4.62 17.26
CA LEU A 433 -0.35 -3.76 16.66
C LEU A 433 -0.67 -2.30 16.97
N HIS A 434 0.18 -1.67 17.78
CA HIS A 434 -0.02 -0.31 18.28
C HIS A 434 1.30 0.47 18.43
N SER A 435 1.24 1.78 18.71
CA SER A 435 2.38 2.70 18.50
C SER A 435 3.43 2.55 19.59
N ARG A 436 3.04 2.01 20.74
CA ARG A 436 4.01 1.56 21.75
C ARG A 436 4.92 0.43 21.21
N MET A 437 4.51 -0.32 20.18
CA MET A 437 5.38 -1.31 19.51
C MET A 437 6.38 -0.70 18.52
N THR A 438 6.44 0.63 18.39
CA THR A 438 7.50 1.32 17.63
C THR A 438 8.54 1.99 18.52
N ALA A 439 8.40 1.87 19.85
CA ALA A 439 9.32 2.46 20.82
C ALA A 439 10.23 1.38 21.41
N GLY A 440 11.52 1.42 21.05
CA GLY A 440 12.54 0.50 21.56
C GLY A 440 12.79 -0.74 20.70
N ARG A 441 13.97 -1.34 20.89
CA ARG A 441 14.49 -2.47 20.10
C ARG A 441 13.56 -3.68 20.13
N ASP A 442 13.17 -4.14 21.31
CA ASP A 442 12.35 -5.36 21.46
C ASP A 442 10.95 -5.20 20.82
N SER A 443 10.39 -4.00 20.89
CA SER A 443 9.11 -3.65 20.29
C SER A 443 9.11 -3.77 18.75
N VAL A 444 10.18 -3.31 18.10
CA VAL A 444 10.35 -3.42 16.64
C VAL A 444 10.49 -4.87 16.22
N VAL A 445 11.33 -5.63 16.93
CA VAL A 445 11.51 -7.08 16.72
C VAL A 445 10.17 -7.81 16.78
N GLN A 446 9.41 -7.57 17.85
CA GLN A 446 8.12 -8.22 18.06
C GLN A 446 7.14 -7.87 16.95
N ARG A 447 7.06 -6.59 16.54
CA ARG A 447 6.17 -6.16 15.46
C ARG A 447 6.48 -6.86 14.14
N ASN A 448 7.76 -6.96 13.75
CA ASN A 448 8.14 -7.58 12.49
C ASN A 448 7.86 -9.08 12.48
N ARG A 449 8.16 -9.75 13.60
CA ARG A 449 7.79 -11.15 13.79
C ARG A 449 6.29 -11.36 13.63
N VAL A 450 5.47 -10.53 14.28
CA VAL A 450 4.00 -10.61 14.20
C VAL A 450 3.52 -10.42 12.77
N LEU A 451 4.10 -9.48 12.03
CA LEU A 451 3.76 -9.26 10.62
C LEU A 451 4.17 -10.43 9.72
N TRP A 452 5.30 -11.09 9.99
CA TRP A 452 5.73 -12.30 9.28
C TRP A 452 4.79 -13.48 9.61
N ASP A 453 4.49 -13.70 10.89
CA ASP A 453 3.55 -14.72 11.35
C ASP A 453 2.13 -14.50 10.79
N PHE A 454 1.69 -13.25 10.65
CA PHE A 454 0.41 -12.91 10.02
C PHE A 454 0.40 -13.14 8.50
N ALA A 455 1.50 -12.82 7.83
CA ALA A 455 1.66 -13.10 6.41
C ALA A 455 1.56 -14.60 6.11
N GLU A 456 2.06 -15.46 7.01
CA GLU A 456 1.98 -16.92 6.91
C GLU A 456 0.69 -17.53 7.49
N GLY A 457 -0.13 -16.74 8.18
CA GLY A 457 -1.37 -17.21 8.81
C GLY A 457 -1.20 -17.89 10.17
N THR A 458 0.01 -17.88 10.75
CA THR A 458 0.24 -18.30 12.14
C THR A 458 -0.45 -17.37 13.14
N VAL A 459 -0.47 -16.07 12.84
CA VAL A 459 -1.39 -15.10 13.47
C VAL A 459 -2.54 -14.90 12.50
N GLY A 460 -3.76 -15.13 12.95
CA GLY A 460 -4.95 -15.02 12.11
C GLY A 460 -5.63 -13.66 12.21
N ILE A 461 -5.48 -12.96 13.35
CA ILE A 461 -6.15 -11.68 13.60
C ILE A 461 -5.15 -10.62 14.08
N LEU A 462 -5.18 -9.45 13.46
CA LEU A 462 -4.50 -8.26 13.94
C LEU A 462 -5.50 -7.25 14.47
N THR A 463 -5.36 -6.82 15.72
CA THR A 463 -6.10 -5.66 16.25
C THR A 463 -5.19 -4.44 16.12
N ALA A 464 -5.72 -3.28 15.69
CA ALA A 464 -4.88 -2.12 15.41
C ALA A 464 -5.57 -0.79 15.68
N VAL A 465 -4.74 0.20 16.04
CA VAL A 465 -5.15 1.59 16.35
C VAL A 465 -4.23 2.53 15.61
N ASP A 466 -4.80 3.31 14.69
CA ASP A 466 -4.14 4.39 13.92
C ASP A 466 -2.87 4.05 13.13
N ILE A 467 -2.26 2.87 13.32
CA ILE A 467 -0.97 2.49 12.71
C ILE A 467 -1.09 1.89 11.34
N LEU A 468 -2.28 1.47 10.97
CA LEU A 468 -2.54 0.99 9.61
C LEU A 468 -2.79 2.14 8.64
N ASN A 469 -2.67 3.38 9.12
CA ASN A 469 -2.79 4.59 8.33
C ASN A 469 -1.37 5.02 7.91
N GLU A 470 -1.02 4.64 6.68
CA GLU A 470 0.16 5.05 5.92
C GLU A 470 1.51 4.59 6.51
N GLY A 471 2.10 3.54 5.91
CA GLY A 471 3.49 3.13 6.16
C GLY A 471 3.71 1.66 6.55
N VAL A 472 2.67 0.96 7.04
CA VAL A 472 2.75 -0.49 7.34
C VAL A 472 2.17 -1.32 6.21
N ASP A 473 3.00 -2.16 5.60
CA ASP A 473 2.60 -3.14 4.57
C ASP A 473 1.95 -4.35 5.25
N VAL A 474 0.65 -4.23 5.51
CA VAL A 474 -0.15 -5.33 6.05
C VAL A 474 -0.60 -6.24 4.92
N PRO A 475 -0.40 -7.58 5.04
CA PRO A 475 -0.95 -8.57 4.11
C PRO A 475 -2.43 -8.36 3.82
N ASP A 476 -2.85 -8.84 2.65
CA ASP A 476 -4.25 -8.85 2.27
C ASP A 476 -5.07 -9.72 3.25
N VAL A 477 -6.29 -9.27 3.51
CA VAL A 477 -7.22 -9.89 4.47
C VAL A 477 -8.55 -10.22 3.82
N ASN A 478 -9.32 -11.13 4.42
CA ASN A 478 -10.65 -11.52 3.97
C ASN A 478 -11.74 -11.24 5.03
N ILE A 479 -11.36 -10.73 6.21
CA ILE A 479 -12.30 -10.16 7.19
C ILE A 479 -11.79 -8.79 7.65
N VAL A 480 -12.67 -7.80 7.69
CA VAL A 480 -12.36 -6.45 8.19
C VAL A 480 -13.40 -6.05 9.23
N VAL A 481 -12.96 -5.64 10.42
CA VAL A 481 -13.86 -5.21 11.49
C VAL A 481 -13.61 -3.74 11.84
N PHE A 482 -14.65 -2.92 11.80
CA PHE A 482 -14.63 -1.52 12.24
C PHE A 482 -15.36 -1.38 13.57
N GLN A 483 -14.62 -1.12 14.65
CA GLN A 483 -15.19 -0.84 15.98
C GLN A 483 -15.21 0.65 16.33
N ARG A 484 -14.65 1.52 15.47
CA ARG A 484 -14.61 2.97 15.69
C ARG A 484 -14.82 3.77 14.42
N VAL A 485 -15.24 5.03 14.59
CA VAL A 485 -15.37 5.98 13.49
C VAL A 485 -14.01 6.34 12.92
N THR A 486 -13.77 6.00 11.66
CA THR A 486 -12.66 6.59 10.89
C THR A 486 -13.13 7.91 10.30
N HIS A 487 -12.76 9.03 10.93
CA HIS A 487 -13.21 10.38 10.51
C HIS A 487 -12.78 10.79 9.11
N SER A 488 -11.67 10.23 8.60
CA SER A 488 -11.22 10.47 7.22
C SER A 488 -11.77 9.42 6.27
N ARG A 489 -12.61 9.86 5.31
CA ARG A 489 -13.11 9.01 4.22
C ARG A 489 -11.98 8.32 3.45
N ARG A 490 -10.89 9.05 3.16
CA ARG A 490 -9.73 8.52 2.44
C ARG A 490 -9.11 7.35 3.19
N ILE A 491 -8.89 7.51 4.50
CA ILE A 491 -8.35 6.45 5.36
C ILE A 491 -9.30 5.25 5.40
N PHE A 492 -10.61 5.47 5.52
CA PHE A 492 -11.58 4.39 5.49
C PHE A 492 -11.52 3.58 4.19
N ILE A 493 -11.52 4.26 3.03
CA ILE A 493 -11.42 3.59 1.72
C ILE A 493 -10.09 2.84 1.59
N GLN A 494 -9.00 3.39 2.14
CA GLN A 494 -7.72 2.69 2.18
C GLN A 494 -7.79 1.42 3.03
N GLN A 495 -8.39 1.48 4.22
CA GLN A 495 -8.59 0.35 5.13
C GLN A 495 -9.46 -0.74 4.50
N LEU A 496 -10.63 -0.37 3.97
CA LEU A 496 -11.52 -1.28 3.24
C LEU A 496 -10.82 -1.88 2.01
N GLY A 497 -10.06 -1.06 1.28
CA GLY A 497 -9.29 -1.47 0.10
C GLY A 497 -8.28 -2.58 0.34
N ARG A 498 -7.79 -2.76 1.58
CA ARG A 498 -6.94 -3.93 1.96
C ARG A 498 -7.72 -5.24 1.90
N GLY A 499 -9.01 -5.18 2.25
CA GLY A 499 -9.94 -6.29 2.13
C GLY A 499 -10.50 -6.47 0.71
N LEU A 500 -10.45 -5.46 -0.16
CA LEU A 500 -11.04 -5.56 -1.50
C LEU A 500 -10.10 -6.06 -2.59
N ARG A 501 -8.80 -6.21 -2.29
CA ARG A 501 -7.84 -6.81 -3.22
C ARG A 501 -8.22 -8.27 -3.48
N ILE A 502 -8.23 -8.65 -4.76
CA ILE A 502 -8.39 -10.03 -5.20
C ILE A 502 -7.06 -10.76 -4.99
N THR A 503 -7.13 -11.91 -4.33
CA THR A 503 -6.03 -12.83 -4.07
C THR A 503 -6.48 -14.25 -4.43
N PRO A 504 -5.57 -15.17 -4.81
CA PRO A 504 -5.93 -16.56 -5.05
C PRO A 504 -6.68 -17.18 -3.87
N GLY A 505 -7.74 -17.94 -4.15
CA GLY A 505 -8.58 -18.60 -3.13
C GLY A 505 -9.55 -17.69 -2.35
N LYS A 506 -9.62 -16.39 -2.68
CA LYS A 506 -10.54 -15.47 -1.99
C LYS A 506 -11.80 -15.22 -2.79
N GLU A 507 -12.93 -15.71 -2.28
CA GLU A 507 -14.25 -15.52 -2.89
C GLU A 507 -14.86 -14.15 -2.55
N LYS A 508 -14.79 -13.77 -1.27
CA LYS A 508 -15.33 -12.52 -0.74
C LYS A 508 -14.48 -11.97 0.40
N VAL A 509 -14.70 -10.71 0.73
CA VAL A 509 -14.33 -10.12 2.02
C VAL A 509 -15.58 -9.90 2.84
N ILE A 510 -15.56 -10.31 4.10
CA ILE A 510 -16.62 -9.98 5.07
C ILE A 510 -16.21 -8.71 5.81
N VAL A 511 -17.07 -7.71 5.82
CA VAL A 511 -16.87 -6.47 6.58
C VAL A 511 -17.88 -6.42 7.70
N LEU A 512 -17.41 -6.36 8.94
CA LEU A 512 -18.23 -6.21 10.14
C LEU A 512 -18.09 -4.78 10.64
N ASP A 513 -19.15 -4.00 10.55
CA ASP A 513 -19.13 -2.57 10.87
C ASP A 513 -20.04 -2.28 12.07
N PHE A 514 -19.41 -1.98 13.21
CA PHE A 514 -20.09 -1.66 14.46
C PHE A 514 -20.09 -0.16 14.76
N VAL A 515 -19.76 0.66 13.77
CA VAL A 515 -19.51 2.09 13.97
C VAL A 515 -20.80 2.85 14.23
N SER A 516 -20.82 3.50 15.39
CA SER A 516 -21.86 4.39 15.88
C SER A 516 -21.76 5.82 15.33
N ASP A 517 -21.90 6.01 14.00
CA ASP A 517 -21.89 7.36 13.41
C ASP A 517 -22.94 7.52 12.31
N VAL A 518 -23.73 8.59 12.39
CA VAL A 518 -24.81 8.88 11.45
C VAL A 518 -24.32 9.01 10.00
N ARG A 519 -23.14 9.61 9.78
CA ARG A 519 -22.55 9.75 8.43
C ARG A 519 -22.08 8.39 7.92
N ARG A 520 -21.68 7.50 8.82
CA ARG A 520 -21.29 6.13 8.48
C ARG A 520 -22.49 5.31 8.02
N ILE A 521 -23.63 5.45 8.69
CA ILE A 521 -24.90 4.84 8.27
C ILE A 521 -25.33 5.37 6.89
N ALA A 522 -25.33 6.69 6.70
CA ALA A 522 -25.60 7.31 5.40
C ALA A 522 -24.69 6.74 4.30
N ALA A 523 -23.40 6.61 4.60
CA ALA A 523 -22.45 6.03 3.67
C ALA A 523 -22.75 4.55 3.31
N GLY A 524 -23.23 3.76 4.27
CA GLY A 524 -23.70 2.39 4.02
C GLY A 524 -24.91 2.32 3.10
N LEU A 525 -25.90 3.19 3.33
CA LEU A 525 -27.12 3.29 2.53
C LEU A 525 -26.84 3.70 1.08
N ASP A 526 -25.92 4.64 0.88
CA ASP A 526 -25.46 5.08 -0.43
C ASP A 526 -24.77 3.93 -1.18
N LEU A 527 -23.87 3.19 -0.51
CA LEU A 527 -23.21 2.04 -1.11
C LEU A 527 -24.21 0.93 -1.47
N GLN A 528 -25.17 0.64 -0.58
CA GLN A 528 -26.23 -0.34 -0.82
C GLN A 528 -27.08 0.04 -2.05
N SER A 529 -27.53 1.29 -2.13
CA SER A 529 -28.33 1.77 -3.27
C SER A 529 -27.54 1.76 -4.58
N SER A 530 -26.27 2.16 -4.50
CA SER A 530 -25.34 2.17 -5.64
C SER A 530 -25.00 0.78 -6.13
N LEU A 531 -25.03 -0.25 -5.30
CA LEU A 531 -24.86 -1.64 -5.72
C LEU A 531 -26.16 -2.21 -6.33
N ASN A 532 -27.33 -1.89 -5.77
CA ASN A 532 -28.63 -2.44 -6.21
C ASN A 532 -29.19 -1.81 -7.50
N ARG A 533 -28.71 -0.63 -7.94
CA ARG A 533 -29.22 0.05 -9.14
C ARG A 533 -28.97 -0.79 -10.42
N PRO A 534 -30.00 -1.23 -11.16
CA PRO A 534 -29.80 -1.99 -12.40
C PRO A 534 -29.08 -1.14 -13.46
N LEU A 535 -28.08 -1.72 -14.13
CA LEU A 535 -27.56 -1.15 -15.37
C LEU A 535 -28.52 -1.53 -16.50
N GLY A 536 -28.71 -0.65 -17.48
CA GLY A 536 -29.35 -1.06 -18.73
C GLY A 536 -28.50 -2.16 -19.38
N GLY A 537 -29.04 -3.38 -19.46
CA GLY A 537 -28.32 -4.59 -19.88
C GLY A 537 -28.37 -5.70 -18.82
N ASP A 538 -28.22 -6.95 -19.25
CA ASP A 538 -28.60 -8.17 -18.53
C ASP A 538 -28.25 -8.21 -17.02
N ARG A 539 -29.21 -8.74 -16.24
CA ARG A 539 -29.16 -8.91 -14.78
C ARG A 539 -28.04 -9.86 -14.35
N ILE A 540 -26.79 -9.39 -14.30
CA ILE A 540 -25.74 -10.10 -13.58
C ILE A 540 -25.99 -9.89 -12.08
N ARG A 541 -26.25 -10.97 -11.34
CA ARG A 541 -26.30 -10.91 -9.87
C ARG A 541 -24.92 -10.52 -9.36
N LEU A 542 -24.84 -9.39 -8.69
CA LEU A 542 -23.64 -8.97 -7.98
C LEU A 542 -23.42 -9.89 -6.78
N GLY A 543 -22.20 -10.39 -6.60
CA GLY A 543 -21.81 -11.13 -5.39
C GLY A 543 -21.56 -10.22 -4.18
N SER A 544 -21.59 -8.90 -4.38
CA SER A 544 -21.41 -7.90 -3.33
C SER A 544 -22.75 -7.46 -2.74
N SER A 545 -22.82 -7.36 -1.41
CA SER A 545 -24.01 -6.96 -0.66
C SER A 545 -23.67 -5.98 0.46
N VAL A 546 -24.65 -5.16 0.83
CA VAL A 546 -24.65 -4.36 2.06
C VAL A 546 -25.93 -4.67 2.80
N SER A 547 -25.80 -5.18 4.02
CA SER A 547 -26.89 -5.60 4.89
C SER A 547 -26.81 -4.88 6.23
N PHE A 548 -27.93 -4.35 6.68
CA PHE A 548 -28.08 -3.85 8.04
C PHE A 548 -28.48 -5.02 8.93
N MET A 549 -27.83 -5.14 10.07
CA MET A 549 -27.93 -6.28 10.98
C MET A 549 -28.38 -5.79 12.35
N ARG A 550 -29.37 -6.47 12.92
CA ARG A 550 -29.84 -6.29 14.30
C ARG A 550 -29.99 -7.64 14.96
N HIS A 551 -29.39 -7.81 16.12
CA HIS A 551 -29.39 -9.07 16.88
C HIS A 551 -28.92 -10.28 16.05
N GLY A 552 -28.02 -10.06 15.08
CA GLY A 552 -27.47 -11.09 14.20
C GLY A 552 -28.34 -11.47 12.99
N GLN A 553 -29.44 -10.76 12.75
CA GLN A 553 -30.32 -10.99 11.60
C GLN A 553 -30.39 -9.75 10.72
N VAL A 554 -30.73 -9.92 9.43
CA VAL A 554 -30.94 -8.80 8.49
C VAL A 554 -32.13 -7.97 8.96
N ASP A 555 -31.89 -6.71 9.26
CA ASP A 555 -32.89 -5.74 9.73
C ASP A 555 -33.40 -4.88 8.58
N GLN A 556 -34.31 -5.45 7.78
CA GLN A 556 -34.89 -4.72 6.65
C GLN A 556 -35.70 -3.51 7.13
N SER A 557 -36.46 -3.67 8.22
CA SER A 557 -37.30 -2.59 8.76
C SER A 557 -36.47 -1.42 9.31
N GLY A 558 -35.39 -1.70 10.05
CA GLY A 558 -34.46 -0.68 10.51
C GLY A 558 -33.72 0.01 9.36
N ASN A 559 -33.36 -0.73 8.31
CA ASN A 559 -32.77 -0.16 7.10
C ASN A 559 -33.71 0.82 6.39
N ASP A 560 -34.96 0.41 6.16
CA ASP A 560 -35.96 1.24 5.48
C ASP A 560 -36.26 2.53 6.28
N PHE A 561 -36.37 2.41 7.61
CA PHE A 561 -36.52 3.55 8.51
C PHE A 561 -35.32 4.50 8.49
N LEU A 562 -34.09 3.99 8.58
CA LEU A 562 -32.88 4.83 8.55
C LEU A 562 -32.74 5.56 7.21
N ARG A 563 -33.18 4.95 6.11
CA ARG A 563 -33.21 5.55 4.79
C ARG A 563 -34.18 6.72 4.71
N GLU A 564 -35.39 6.55 5.24
CA GLU A 564 -36.41 7.61 5.30
C GLU A 564 -35.92 8.76 6.19
N TRP A 565 -35.51 8.44 7.42
CA TRP A 565 -35.06 9.42 8.41
C TRP A 565 -33.85 10.24 7.96
N LEU A 566 -32.84 9.61 7.33
CA LEU A 566 -31.68 10.34 6.79
C LEU A 566 -32.03 11.14 5.54
N GLY A 567 -32.94 10.64 4.70
CA GLY A 567 -33.44 11.39 3.55
C GLY A 567 -34.16 12.68 3.96
N ASP A 568 -34.89 12.65 5.07
CA ASP A 568 -35.56 13.83 5.63
C ASP A 568 -34.58 14.83 6.26
N ILE A 569 -33.46 14.36 6.81
CA ILE A 569 -32.37 15.21 7.34
C ILE A 569 -31.59 15.90 6.21
N GLU A 570 -31.35 15.23 5.08
CA GLU A 570 -30.70 15.85 3.90
C GLU A 570 -31.53 17.03 3.34
N GLY A 571 -32.84 17.07 3.59
CA GLY A 571 -33.72 18.20 3.28
C GLY A 571 -33.46 19.48 4.10
N LEU A 572 -32.73 19.39 5.21
CA LEU A 572 -32.41 20.51 6.13
C LEU A 572 -30.98 21.08 5.95
N GLU A 573 -30.16 20.49 5.08
CA GLU A 573 -28.73 20.83 4.91
C GLU A 573 -28.45 22.19 4.22
N SER A 574 -29.49 22.94 3.85
CA SER A 574 -29.37 24.28 3.28
C SER A 574 -29.05 25.39 4.31
N ALA A 575 -28.91 25.04 5.59
CA ALA A 575 -28.60 25.99 6.66
C ALA A 575 -27.26 25.67 7.36
N GLY A 576 -26.17 26.29 6.87
CA GLY A 576 -25.06 26.79 7.70
C GLY A 576 -23.92 25.84 8.10
N ASP A 577 -22.73 26.12 7.56
CA ASP A 577 -21.36 25.95 8.10
C ASP A 577 -21.15 25.00 9.30
N ASP A 578 -21.19 23.69 9.02
CA ASP A 578 -20.22 22.67 9.51
C ASP A 578 -20.43 21.32 8.79
N ASN A 579 -20.94 21.38 7.55
CA ASN A 579 -21.53 20.25 6.83
C ASN A 579 -20.54 19.51 5.92
N HIS A 580 -19.90 18.47 6.45
CA HIS A 580 -19.41 17.36 5.64
C HIS A 580 -20.22 16.10 5.92
N ILE A 581 -21.36 15.97 5.25
CA ILE A 581 -22.03 14.68 5.06
C ILE A 581 -21.16 13.85 4.11
N LEU A 582 -20.93 12.59 4.48
CA LEU A 582 -20.18 11.63 3.66
C LEU A 582 -21.03 11.25 2.43
N ARG A 583 -21.04 12.10 1.39
CA ARG A 583 -21.70 11.76 0.11
C ARG A 583 -20.81 10.88 -0.76
N PHE A 584 -21.36 9.80 -1.32
CA PHE A 584 -20.68 9.04 -2.39
C PHE A 584 -20.56 9.90 -3.66
N PRO A 585 -19.56 9.65 -4.52
CA PRO A 585 -19.41 10.43 -5.74
C PRO A 585 -20.64 10.18 -6.63
N PRO A 586 -21.15 11.19 -7.37
CA PRO A 586 -22.06 10.90 -8.46
C PRO A 586 -21.40 9.90 -9.41
N THR A 587 -22.16 8.91 -9.87
CA THR A 587 -21.69 7.98 -10.91
C THR A 587 -21.24 8.80 -12.11
N ASN A 588 -19.98 8.68 -12.52
CA ASN A 588 -19.50 9.34 -13.74
C ASN A 588 -20.42 8.93 -14.91
N PRO A 589 -20.72 9.87 -15.84
CA PRO A 589 -21.43 9.50 -17.05
C PRO A 589 -20.63 8.42 -17.80
N PRO A 590 -21.31 7.48 -18.48
CA PRO A 590 -20.60 6.49 -19.29
C PRO A 590 -19.71 7.20 -20.31
N VAL A 591 -18.44 6.77 -20.37
CA VAL A 591 -17.54 7.14 -21.46
C VAL A 591 -18.13 6.53 -22.73
N GLY A 592 -18.52 7.38 -23.68
CA GLY A 592 -19.02 6.99 -25.00
C GLY A 592 -17.94 6.39 -25.89
#